data_AF-A0A7W1Q7Z0-F1
#
_entry.id   AF-A0A7W1Q7Z0-F1
#
_cell.length_a   1.000
_cell.length_b   1.000
_cell.length_c   1.000
_cell.angle_alpha   90.00
_cell.angle_beta   90.00
_cell.angle_gamma   90.00
#
_symmetry.space_group_name_H-M   'P 1'
#
loop_
_entity.id
_entity.type
_entity.pdbx_description
1 polymer ?
#
loop_
_entity_poly.entity_id
_entity_poly.type
_entity_poly.pdbx_seq_one_letter_code
_entity_poly.pdbx_strand_id
1 'polypeptide(L)'
;MRKRRPALGEAAVQQATLRPGEILLVLTNESEEPACVAQIILNDAFVDFHQTQRAVQPRDAERITISYPWISGENYDVRLMTSSGATVE
;
A
#
# COMPACT_ATOMS: atom_id res chain seq x y z
N MET A 1 -28.02 -9.87 6.34
CA MET A 1 -27.11 -10.06 5.19
C MET A 1 -25.88 -9.18 5.42
N ARG A 2 -24.68 -9.75 5.59
CA ARG A 2 -23.45 -8.94 5.62
C ARG A 2 -23.23 -8.37 4.22
N LYS A 3 -23.37 -7.05 4.04
CA LYS A 3 -22.94 -6.38 2.80
C LYS A 3 -21.48 -6.77 2.56
N ARG A 4 -21.23 -7.40 1.42
CA ARG A 4 -19.88 -7.66 0.92
C ARG A 4 -19.28 -6.27 0.67
N ARG A 5 -18.33 -5.85 1.50
CA ARG A 5 -17.64 -4.56 1.33
C ARG A 5 -16.81 -4.65 0.05
N PRO A 6 -16.87 -3.66 -0.86
CA PRO A 6 -16.02 -3.66 -2.04
C PRO A 6 -14.55 -3.78 -1.63
N ALA A 7 -13.82 -4.60 -2.36
CA ALA A 7 -12.39 -4.79 -2.20
C ALA A 7 -11.66 -3.60 -2.82
N LEU A 8 -10.52 -3.20 -2.25
CA LEU A 8 -9.56 -2.28 -2.86
C LEU A 8 -8.86 -2.94 -4.07
N GLY A 9 -9.63 -3.43 -5.05
CA GLY A 9 -9.10 -3.82 -6.36
C GLY A 9 -8.79 -2.60 -7.25
N GLU A 10 -8.93 -1.40 -6.68
CA GLU A 10 -8.84 -0.10 -7.34
C GLU A 10 -7.96 0.86 -6.53
N ALA A 11 -7.01 0.39 -5.71
CA ALA A 11 -5.91 1.29 -5.35
C ALA A 11 -4.77 1.09 -6.33
N ALA A 12 -4.05 2.17 -6.59
CA ALA A 12 -2.91 2.13 -7.47
C ALA A 12 -1.68 2.67 -6.72
N VAL A 13 -0.56 1.98 -6.85
CA VAL A 13 0.74 2.55 -6.48
C VAL A 13 1.08 3.58 -7.56
N GLN A 14 0.92 4.85 -7.24
CA GLN A 14 1.17 5.94 -8.19
C GLN A 14 2.67 6.21 -8.36
N GLN A 15 3.43 6.10 -7.28
CA GLN A 15 4.87 6.39 -7.29
C GLN A 15 5.57 5.59 -6.19
N ALA A 16 6.76 5.10 -6.51
CA ALA A 16 7.72 4.57 -5.54
C ALA A 16 9.00 5.43 -5.57
N THR A 17 9.58 5.68 -4.41
CA THR A 17 10.86 6.39 -4.27
C THR A 17 11.74 5.60 -3.31
N LEU A 18 12.88 5.11 -3.83
CA LEU A 18 13.86 4.34 -3.08
C LEU A 18 14.89 5.29 -2.45
N ARG A 19 15.13 5.14 -1.15
CA ARG A 19 16.11 5.93 -0.39
C ARG A 19 16.85 5.04 0.59
N PRO A 20 18.12 5.34 0.95
CA PRO A 20 18.86 4.53 1.91
C PRO A 20 18.05 4.24 3.18
N GLY A 21 17.73 2.97 3.42
CA GLY A 21 16.96 2.50 4.57
C GLY A 21 15.43 2.60 4.48
N GLU A 22 14.86 3.21 3.44
CA GLU A 22 13.41 3.36 3.30
C GLU A 22 12.90 3.28 1.85
N ILE A 23 11.68 2.76 1.68
CA ILE A 23 10.91 2.87 0.44
C ILE A 23 9.68 3.72 0.73
N LEU A 24 9.51 4.80 -0.02
CA LEU A 24 8.33 5.66 0.05
C LEU A 24 7.38 5.33 -1.09
N LEU A 25 6.13 5.02 -0.76
CA LEU A 25 5.05 4.80 -1.72
C LEU A 25 4.03 5.92 -1.65
N VAL A 26 3.49 6.29 -2.81
CA VAL A 26 2.27 7.10 -2.93
C VAL A 26 1.16 6.17 -3.41
N LEU A 27 0.16 5.98 -2.56
CA LEU A 27 -1.00 5.13 -2.83
C LEU A 27 -2.22 6.01 -3.09
N THR A 28 -2.93 5.81 -4.20
CA THR A 28 -4.25 6.44 -4.44
C THR A 28 -5.36 5.43 -4.19
N ASN A 29 -6.42 5.86 -3.51
CA ASN A 29 -7.63 5.04 -3.39
C ASN A 29 -8.61 5.42 -4.51
N GLU A 30 -8.76 4.57 -5.52
CA GLU A 30 -9.68 4.81 -6.63
C GLU A 30 -11.07 4.20 -6.38
N SER A 31 -11.27 3.52 -5.24
CA SER A 31 -12.56 2.96 -4.86
C SER A 31 -13.54 4.01 -4.32
N GLU A 32 -14.83 3.66 -4.29
CA GLU A 32 -15.90 4.51 -3.76
C GLU A 32 -15.98 4.54 -2.22
N GLU A 33 -15.21 3.70 -1.51
CA GLU A 33 -15.22 3.59 -0.06
C GLU A 33 -13.82 3.90 0.54
N PRO A 34 -13.74 4.33 1.82
CA PRO A 34 -12.45 4.47 2.49
C PRO A 34 -11.72 3.14 2.64
N ALA A 35 -10.40 3.15 2.41
CA ALA A 35 -9.58 1.95 2.44
C ALA A 35 -8.47 2.04 3.49
N CYS A 36 -8.21 0.93 4.17
CA CYS A 36 -7.11 0.83 5.14
C CYS A 36 -6.12 -0.23 4.67
N VAL A 37 -4.84 0.14 4.60
CA VAL A 37 -3.74 -0.81 4.42
C VAL A 37 -3.58 -1.62 5.70
N ALA A 38 -3.64 -2.94 5.58
CA ALA A 38 -3.45 -3.87 6.70
C ALA A 38 -2.06 -4.48 6.70
N GLN A 39 -1.48 -4.76 5.53
CA GLN A 39 -0.16 -5.35 5.39
C GLN A 39 0.50 -4.92 4.08
N ILE A 40 1.83 -4.85 4.08
CA ILE A 40 2.64 -4.73 2.88
C ILE A 40 3.52 -5.95 2.76
N ILE A 41 3.61 -6.47 1.53
CA ILE A 41 4.47 -7.57 1.13
C ILE A 41 5.49 -6.99 0.16
N LEU A 42 6.77 -7.17 0.45
CA LEU A 42 7.88 -6.75 -0.40
C LEU A 42 8.74 -7.97 -0.68
N ASN A 43 8.91 -8.34 -1.96
CA ASN A 43 9.66 -9.54 -2.38
C ASN A 43 9.28 -10.79 -1.56
N ASP A 44 7.98 -11.06 -1.44
CA ASP A 44 7.40 -12.19 -0.69
C ASP A 44 7.57 -12.15 0.85
N ALA A 45 8.11 -11.06 1.39
CA ALA A 45 8.24 -10.87 2.83
C ALA A 45 7.22 -9.87 3.37
N PHE A 46 6.64 -10.14 4.54
CA PHE A 46 5.89 -9.13 5.29
C PHE A 46 6.85 -8.10 5.86
N VAL A 47 6.55 -6.82 5.60
CA VAL A 47 7.37 -5.70 6.06
C VAL A 47 6.59 -4.75 6.95
N ASP A 48 7.31 -4.13 7.87
CA ASP A 48 6.77 -3.04 8.68
C ASP A 48 6.62 -1.78 7.84
N PHE A 49 5.55 -1.04 8.10
CA PHE A 49 5.27 0.20 7.41
C PHE A 49 4.64 1.23 8.35
N HIS A 50 4.82 2.49 7.98
CA HIS A 50 4.19 3.63 8.62
C HIS A 50 3.30 4.35 7.60
N GLN A 51 2.13 4.78 8.03
CA GLN A 51 1.19 5.59 7.26
C GLN A 51 0.76 6.79 8.10
N THR A 52 0.59 7.95 7.44
CA THR A 52 0.13 9.18 8.07
C THR A 52 -1.37 9.18 8.34
N GLN A 53 -2.15 8.51 7.50
CA GLN A 53 -3.59 8.33 7.66
C GLN A 53 -3.95 6.88 7.98
N ARG A 54 -4.92 6.69 8.88
CA ARG A 54 -5.44 5.35 9.21
C ARG A 54 -6.28 4.75 8.06
N ALA A 55 -6.94 5.61 7.28
CA ALA A 55 -7.79 5.23 6.16
C ALA A 55 -7.66 6.28 5.05
N VAL A 56 -7.46 5.82 3.82
CA VAL A 56 -7.38 6.65 2.61
C VAL A 56 -8.80 6.84 2.07
N GLN A 57 -9.27 8.07 1.98
CA GLN A 57 -10.62 8.35 1.46
C GLN A 57 -10.69 8.11 -0.06
N PRO A 58 -11.89 7.93 -0.63
CA PRO A 58 -12.07 7.87 -2.07
C PRO A 58 -11.41 9.06 -2.78
N ARG A 59 -10.61 8.76 -3.82
CA ARG A 59 -9.86 9.73 -4.65
C ARG A 59 -8.76 10.51 -3.93
N ASP A 60 -8.49 10.19 -2.66
CA ASP A 60 -7.35 10.73 -1.94
C ASP A 60 -6.09 9.85 -2.13
N ALA A 61 -4.96 10.44 -1.80
CA ALA A 61 -3.66 9.79 -1.83
C ALA A 61 -3.03 9.75 -0.43
N GLU A 62 -2.27 8.69 -0.16
CA GLU A 62 -1.57 8.47 1.10
C GLU A 62 -0.10 8.18 0.87
N ARG A 63 0.75 8.66 1.80
CA ARG A 63 2.17 8.34 1.81
C ARG A 63 2.46 7.24 2.80
N ILE A 64 3.08 6.18 2.29
CA ILE A 64 3.46 5.01 3.07
C ILE A 64 4.97 4.88 3.07
N THR A 65 5.56 4.76 4.25
CA THR A 65 7.00 4.53 4.43
C THR A 65 7.22 3.10 4.87
N ILE A 66 8.01 2.36 4.10
CA ILE A 66 8.44 1.00 4.42
C ILE A 66 9.88 1.09 4.92
N SER A 67 10.15 0.56 6.12
CA SER A 67 11.51 0.49 6.66
C SER A 67 12.20 -0.73 6.05
N TYR A 68 12.92 -0.52 4.94
CA TYR A 68 13.59 -1.60 4.21
C TYR A 68 14.93 -1.11 3.61
N PRO A 69 16.04 -1.84 3.84
CA PRO A 69 17.33 -1.48 3.29
C PRO A 69 17.37 -1.82 1.78
N TRP A 70 16.89 -0.90 0.95
CA TRP A 70 16.97 -1.07 -0.50
C TRP A 70 18.42 -1.22 -0.98
N ILE A 71 18.58 -1.94 -2.09
CA ILE A 71 19.83 -2.20 -2.77
C ILE A 71 19.77 -1.55 -4.15
N SER A 72 20.81 -0.81 -4.50
CA SER A 72 20.88 -0.14 -5.79
C SER A 72 20.91 -1.14 -6.95
N GLY A 73 19.97 -0.98 -7.89
CA GLY A 73 19.88 -1.81 -9.09
C GLY A 73 19.02 -3.07 -8.93
N GLU A 74 18.44 -3.32 -7.76
CA GLU A 74 17.46 -4.38 -7.59
C GLU A 74 16.04 -3.95 -7.97
N ASN A 75 15.29 -4.92 -8.50
CA ASN A 75 13.86 -4.78 -8.70
C ASN A 75 13.12 -5.22 -7.44
N TYR A 76 12.06 -4.50 -7.11
CA TYR A 76 11.23 -4.77 -5.95
C TYR A 76 9.79 -4.97 -6.37
N ASP A 77 9.21 -6.09 -5.95
CA ASP A 77 7.79 -6.38 -6.10
C ASP A 77 7.08 -5.99 -4.81
N VAL A 78 6.15 -5.04 -4.92
CA VAL A 78 5.35 -4.56 -3.79
C VAL A 78 3.93 -5.06 -3.98
N ARG A 79 3.37 -5.68 -2.95
CA ARG A 79 1.95 -5.99 -2.88
C ARG A 79 1.35 -5.41 -1.60
N LEU A 80 0.24 -4.71 -1.73
CA LEU A 80 -0.52 -4.15 -0.63
C LEU A 80 -1.71 -5.05 -0.34
N MET A 81 -1.96 -5.35 0.93
CA MET A 81 -3.18 -5.99 1.38
C MET A 81 -3.98 -5.05 2.28
N THR A 82 -5.28 -4.93 2.01
CA THR A 82 -6.19 -4.12 2.82
C THR A 82 -6.83 -4.89 3.95
N SER A 83 -7.42 -4.15 4.90
CA SER A 83 -8.22 -4.73 5.98
C SER A 83 -9.45 -5.53 5.52
N SER A 84 -9.92 -5.35 4.28
CA SER A 84 -10.98 -6.16 3.69
C SER A 84 -10.47 -7.45 3.02
N GLY A 85 -9.14 -7.66 2.97
CA GLY A 85 -8.49 -8.79 2.32
C GLY A 85 -8.25 -8.60 0.82
N ALA A 86 -8.51 -7.41 0.27
CA ALA A 86 -8.16 -7.09 -1.11
C ALA A 86 -6.65 -6.90 -1.27
N THR A 87 -6.11 -7.29 -2.42
CA THR A 87 -4.69 -7.13 -2.77
C THR A 87 -4.50 -6.27 -4.01
N VAL A 88 -3.45 -5.45 -4.00
CA VAL A 88 -3.00 -4.58 -5.10
C VAL A 88 -1.51 -4.80 -5.33
N GLU A 89 -1.08 -4.80 -6.58
CA GLU A 89 0.33 -4.86 -7.02
C GLU A 89 0.73 -3.54 -7.66
#